data_AF-A0A813K0R4-F1
#
_entry.id   AF-A0A813K0R4-F1
#
_cell.length_a   1.000
_cell.length_b   1.000
_cell.length_c   1.000
_cell.angle_alpha   90.00
_cell.angle_beta   90.00
_cell.angle_gamma   90.00
#
_symmetry.space_group_name_H-M   'P 1'
#
loop_
_entity.id
_entity.type
_entity.pdbx_description
1 polymer ?
#
loop_
_entity_poly.entity_id
_entity_poly.type
_entity_poly.pdbx_seq_one_letter_code
_entity_poly.pdbx_strand_id
1 'polypeptide(L)'
;ASHPGFGGFLPWFCSRGATITTPGAAYSCRGLDQEAGPIVPTSDWVNQVPGLDNGQMAWATYAVARVLADRAALATGGDAVRIRNLADRWEQRLARMRSSAVPLFYAGQGRVRAVTVVQNMSQDAAGTPENTATGSAVPGYLDDAYEGELMVLFIDLLADWSGYAEDGIHEKPLMWKRKQPNVVARNYTTRDGSTLTVQEGYWFSSHEQWKLMVLPYLDIPLVKQVFTNGEHVRLNDAIDHSVPGIFASSLAPPNVECGTFGGYCNAVGVQEVASQVVRWDQSISPYGAYPSILVDPAAGLAWYNIMLSLPHMQTQTGSVESSDIAGTSVAPVLTWDTKATTVLAMLGGTGPLIGSLLKREDGQLLHRFQKVVGEMYAVAFEGKVAPGFGASAELPMPPSTLLPPRSHHPTSDFPSCGCDSTAASAYVLEAVAAASADVHV
;
A
#
# COMPACT_ATOMS: atom_id res chain seq x y z
N ALA A 1 -7.93 -25.07 -0.37
CA ALA A 1 -8.34 -26.44 -0.03
C ALA A 1 -7.41 -27.08 1.00
N SER A 2 -6.09 -27.09 0.79
CA SER A 2 -5.14 -27.77 1.70
C SER A 2 -4.97 -27.13 3.08
N HIS A 3 -5.31 -25.83 3.23
CA HIS A 3 -5.18 -25.07 4.48
C HIS A 3 -6.47 -24.26 4.77
N PRO A 4 -7.62 -24.92 5.04
CA PRO A 4 -8.90 -24.24 5.27
C PRO A 4 -8.90 -23.32 6.50
N GLY A 5 -7.98 -23.52 7.44
CA GLY A 5 -7.81 -22.69 8.64
C GLY A 5 -7.34 -21.27 8.37
N PHE A 6 -6.92 -20.95 7.15
CA PHE A 6 -6.70 -19.56 6.75
C PHE A 6 -7.96 -18.86 6.22
N GLY A 7 -9.10 -19.55 6.09
CA GLY A 7 -10.36 -18.85 5.84
C GLY A 7 -10.46 -18.08 4.51
N GLY A 8 -9.64 -18.42 3.51
CA GLY A 8 -9.56 -17.65 2.24
C GLY A 8 -8.56 -16.49 2.26
N PHE A 9 -7.98 -16.21 3.42
CA PHE A 9 -6.83 -15.33 3.61
C PHE A 9 -5.51 -16.06 3.35
N LEU A 10 -4.41 -15.32 3.25
CA LEU A 10 -3.09 -15.87 2.95
C LEU A 10 -2.07 -15.51 4.04
N PRO A 11 -1.26 -16.47 4.53
CA PRO A 11 -0.04 -16.15 5.27
C PRO A 11 0.98 -15.50 4.32
N TRP A 12 2.18 -15.15 4.77
CA TRP A 12 3.29 -15.03 3.81
C TRP A 12 3.59 -16.42 3.25
N PHE A 13 3.80 -16.53 1.93
CA PHE A 13 3.81 -17.81 1.25
C PHE A 13 4.91 -17.94 0.18
N CYS A 14 5.41 -19.16 0.02
CA CYS A 14 6.23 -19.54 -1.11
C CYS A 14 5.33 -19.83 -2.32
N SER A 15 5.28 -18.91 -3.28
CA SER A 15 4.40 -18.98 -4.46
C SER A 15 4.70 -20.17 -5.39
N ARG A 16 5.94 -20.68 -5.37
CA ARG A 16 6.41 -21.85 -6.13
C ARG A 16 6.56 -23.11 -5.26
N GLY A 17 6.01 -23.10 -4.05
CA GLY A 17 6.23 -24.15 -3.05
C GLY A 17 7.58 -24.03 -2.36
N ALA A 18 7.87 -24.99 -1.47
CA ALA A 18 9.08 -25.01 -0.66
C ALA A 18 9.91 -26.28 -0.87
N THR A 19 11.19 -26.19 -0.51
CA THR A 19 12.09 -27.35 -0.41
C THR A 19 12.09 -27.83 1.03
N ILE A 20 11.27 -28.84 1.32
CA ILE A 20 11.12 -29.42 2.66
C ILE A 20 12.00 -30.65 2.75
N THR A 21 13.15 -30.52 3.41
CA THR A 21 14.08 -31.64 3.65
C THR A 21 13.72 -32.44 4.89
N THR A 22 13.09 -31.80 5.89
CA THR A 22 12.66 -32.44 7.13
C THR A 22 11.34 -31.84 7.60
N PRO A 23 10.30 -32.64 7.87
CA PRO A 23 9.05 -32.15 8.42
C PRO A 23 9.27 -31.38 9.73
N GLY A 24 8.73 -30.16 9.82
CA GLY A 24 8.84 -29.31 11.02
C GLY A 24 10.11 -28.48 11.12
N ALA A 25 11.07 -28.62 10.19
CA ALA A 25 12.24 -27.75 10.13
C ALA A 25 11.95 -26.46 9.33
N ALA A 26 12.76 -25.42 9.55
CA ALA A 26 12.78 -24.26 8.66
C ALA A 26 13.12 -24.69 7.22
N TYR A 27 12.46 -24.09 6.25
CA TYR A 27 12.60 -24.39 4.83
C TYR A 27 12.65 -23.10 4.01
N SER A 28 13.19 -23.21 2.79
CA SER A 28 13.27 -22.13 1.82
C SER A 28 12.22 -22.27 0.72
N CYS A 29 11.82 -21.13 0.16
CA CYS A 29 10.99 -21.08 -1.03
C CYS A 29 11.74 -21.57 -2.26
N ARG A 30 11.04 -22.23 -3.18
CA ARG A 30 11.63 -22.71 -4.41
C ARG A 30 11.96 -21.58 -5.38
N GLY A 31 13.14 -21.66 -5.97
CA GLY A 31 13.62 -20.75 -7.01
C GLY A 31 13.00 -20.99 -8.38
N LEU A 32 13.46 -20.20 -9.37
CA LEU A 32 13.06 -20.35 -10.77
C LEU A 32 13.71 -21.58 -11.44
N ASP A 33 14.84 -22.02 -10.91
CA ASP A 33 15.61 -23.21 -11.30
C ASP A 33 14.99 -24.53 -10.80
N GLN A 34 13.95 -24.44 -9.97
CA GLN A 34 13.26 -25.59 -9.37
C GLN A 34 11.84 -25.75 -9.92
N GLU A 35 11.38 -27.00 -10.01
CA GLU A 35 9.99 -27.31 -10.40
C GLU A 35 9.00 -26.70 -9.41
N ALA A 36 8.06 -25.92 -9.94
CA ALA A 36 7.04 -25.27 -9.14
C ALA A 36 6.13 -26.30 -8.45
N GLY A 37 5.94 -26.13 -7.15
CA GLY A 37 4.98 -26.88 -6.35
C GLY A 37 3.74 -26.05 -5.98
N PRO A 38 2.83 -26.62 -5.18
CA PRO A 38 1.71 -25.89 -4.62
C PRO A 38 2.20 -24.77 -3.68
N ILE A 39 1.41 -23.71 -3.54
CA ILE A 39 1.67 -22.67 -2.54
C ILE A 39 1.69 -23.27 -1.14
N VAL A 40 2.64 -22.82 -0.33
CA VAL A 40 2.76 -23.16 1.10
C VAL A 40 3.15 -21.91 1.88
N PRO A 41 2.82 -21.80 3.18
CA PRO A 41 3.35 -20.71 4.01
C PRO A 41 4.88 -20.63 3.92
N THR A 42 5.49 -19.49 4.20
CA THR A 42 6.93 -19.46 4.51
C THR A 42 7.16 -20.09 5.89
N SER A 43 8.39 -20.52 6.17
CA SER A 43 8.68 -21.30 7.38
C SER A 43 8.40 -20.52 8.68
N ASP A 44 8.52 -19.20 8.66
CA ASP A 44 8.21 -18.26 9.74
C ASP A 44 6.72 -17.90 9.84
N TRP A 45 5.90 -18.23 8.84
CA TRP A 45 4.46 -17.94 8.79
C TRP A 45 3.58 -19.20 8.79
N VAL A 46 4.15 -20.36 9.12
CA VAL A 46 3.36 -21.55 9.42
C VAL A 46 2.42 -21.22 10.58
N ASN A 47 1.14 -21.57 10.44
CA ASN A 47 0.09 -21.30 11.43
C ASN A 47 -0.14 -19.80 11.72
N GLN A 48 0.28 -18.87 10.87
CA GLN A 48 0.13 -17.43 11.12
C GLN A 48 -0.47 -16.73 9.91
N VAL A 49 -1.41 -15.81 10.13
CA VAL A 49 -2.03 -15.01 9.06
C VAL A 49 -2.08 -13.53 9.47
N PRO A 50 -1.47 -12.61 8.69
CA PRO A 50 -1.45 -11.19 9.03
C PRO A 50 -2.75 -10.50 8.62
N GLY A 51 -3.32 -9.68 9.49
CA GLY A 51 -4.53 -8.92 9.17
C GLY A 51 -4.26 -7.77 8.18
N LEU A 52 -3.11 -7.09 8.28
CA LEU A 52 -2.76 -5.93 7.45
C LEU A 52 -2.75 -6.26 5.96
N ASP A 53 -1.88 -7.18 5.54
CA ASP A 53 -1.69 -7.60 4.15
C ASP A 53 -3.01 -8.17 3.57
N ASN A 54 -3.75 -8.90 4.41
CA ASN A 54 -5.02 -9.47 4.03
C ASN A 54 -6.14 -8.44 3.92
N GLY A 55 -6.07 -7.31 4.63
CA GLY A 55 -6.99 -6.19 4.47
C GLY A 55 -6.87 -5.60 3.06
N GLN A 56 -5.64 -5.38 2.61
CA GLN A 56 -5.34 -4.93 1.24
C GLN A 56 -5.85 -5.94 0.20
N MET A 57 -5.55 -7.23 0.40
CA MET A 57 -6.00 -8.30 -0.51
C MET A 57 -7.53 -8.47 -0.52
N ALA A 58 -8.21 -8.29 0.61
CA ALA A 58 -9.66 -8.45 0.71
C ALA A 58 -10.40 -7.41 -0.13
N TRP A 59 -9.96 -6.16 -0.09
CA TRP A 59 -10.52 -5.10 -0.93
C TRP A 59 -10.19 -5.29 -2.42
N ALA A 60 -8.98 -5.75 -2.75
CA ALA A 60 -8.65 -6.13 -4.13
C ALA A 60 -9.54 -7.30 -4.62
N THR A 61 -9.78 -8.31 -3.77
CA THR A 61 -10.67 -9.44 -4.05
C THR A 61 -12.10 -8.96 -4.27
N TYR A 62 -12.58 -8.03 -3.44
CA TYR A 62 -13.89 -7.38 -3.61
C TYR A 62 -14.00 -6.69 -4.97
N ALA A 63 -13.04 -5.84 -5.34
CA ALA A 63 -13.04 -5.14 -6.61
C ALA A 63 -13.04 -6.11 -7.81
N VAL A 64 -12.18 -7.13 -7.78
CA VAL A 64 -12.11 -8.14 -8.85
C VAL A 64 -13.41 -8.92 -8.98
N ALA A 65 -13.98 -9.41 -7.87
CA ALA A 65 -15.23 -10.16 -7.88
C ALA A 65 -16.37 -9.34 -8.50
N ARG A 66 -16.52 -8.07 -8.10
CA ARG A 66 -17.58 -7.19 -8.59
C ARG A 66 -17.39 -6.78 -10.06
N VAL A 67 -16.17 -6.45 -10.48
CA VAL A 67 -15.89 -6.13 -11.89
C VAL A 67 -16.10 -7.33 -12.80
N LEU A 68 -15.70 -8.53 -12.36
CA LEU A 68 -15.95 -9.75 -13.12
C LEU A 68 -17.45 -10.08 -13.22
N ALA A 69 -18.22 -9.85 -12.16
CA ALA A 69 -19.67 -10.01 -12.19
C ALA A 69 -20.31 -9.06 -13.23
N ASP A 70 -19.89 -7.78 -13.27
CA ASP A 70 -20.38 -6.83 -14.27
C ASP A 70 -20.03 -7.27 -15.69
N ARG A 71 -18.78 -7.70 -15.92
CA ARG A 71 -18.35 -8.21 -17.22
C ARG A 71 -19.10 -9.48 -17.61
N ALA A 72 -19.39 -10.36 -16.66
CA ALA A 72 -20.16 -11.57 -16.86
C ALA A 72 -21.60 -11.27 -17.30
N ALA A 73 -22.22 -10.23 -16.74
CA ALA A 73 -23.57 -9.79 -17.11
C ALA A 73 -23.65 -9.23 -18.53
N LEU A 74 -22.55 -8.64 -19.03
CA LEU A 74 -22.47 -8.05 -20.37
C LEU A 74 -21.96 -9.02 -21.44
N ALA A 75 -21.37 -10.16 -21.05
CA ALA A 75 -20.72 -11.06 -21.98
C ALA A 75 -21.73 -11.90 -22.78
N THR A 76 -21.45 -12.09 -24.08
CA THR A 76 -22.24 -12.92 -25.01
C THR A 76 -21.39 -14.03 -25.62
N GLY A 77 -22.03 -15.10 -26.11
CA GLY A 77 -21.33 -16.19 -26.81
C GLY A 77 -20.41 -17.05 -25.92
N GLY A 78 -19.37 -17.63 -26.51
CA GLY A 78 -18.45 -18.55 -25.81
C GLY A 78 -17.66 -17.91 -24.66
N ASP A 79 -17.31 -16.62 -24.77
CA ASP A 79 -16.63 -15.89 -23.70
C ASP A 79 -17.51 -15.69 -22.45
N ALA A 80 -18.83 -15.66 -22.61
CA ALA A 80 -19.77 -15.51 -21.50
C ALA A 80 -19.67 -16.66 -20.49
N VAL A 81 -19.42 -17.88 -20.94
CA VAL A 81 -19.23 -19.03 -20.04
C VAL A 81 -17.91 -18.89 -19.28
N ARG A 82 -16.82 -18.52 -19.96
CA ARG A 82 -15.51 -18.35 -19.35
C ARG A 82 -15.49 -17.24 -18.30
N ILE A 83 -16.08 -16.07 -18.62
CA ILE A 83 -16.11 -14.93 -17.71
C ILE A 83 -17.02 -15.20 -16.51
N ARG A 84 -18.20 -15.83 -16.70
CA ARG A 84 -19.08 -16.25 -15.59
C ARG A 84 -18.37 -17.21 -14.63
N ASN A 85 -17.74 -18.25 -15.17
CA ASN A 85 -16.98 -19.20 -14.34
C ASN A 85 -15.83 -18.54 -13.57
N LEU A 86 -15.21 -17.50 -14.12
CA LEU A 86 -14.18 -16.73 -13.43
C LEU A 86 -14.80 -15.84 -12.33
N ALA A 87 -15.91 -15.17 -12.62
CA ALA A 87 -16.66 -14.35 -11.66
C ALA A 87 -17.12 -15.19 -10.46
N ASP A 88 -17.72 -16.36 -10.71
CA ASP A 88 -18.23 -17.25 -9.66
C ASP A 88 -17.12 -17.71 -8.71
N ARG A 89 -15.92 -18.00 -9.22
CA ARG A 89 -14.78 -18.40 -8.38
C ARG A 89 -14.28 -17.26 -7.50
N TRP A 90 -14.26 -16.03 -8.02
CA TRP A 90 -13.88 -14.86 -7.22
C TRP A 90 -14.95 -14.49 -6.20
N GLU A 91 -16.24 -14.66 -6.53
CA GLU A 91 -17.33 -14.49 -5.58
C GLU A 91 -17.25 -15.51 -4.44
N GLN A 92 -17.01 -16.79 -4.76
CA GLN A 92 -16.81 -17.83 -3.74
C GLN A 92 -15.63 -17.52 -2.82
N ARG A 93 -14.53 -16.98 -3.36
CA ARG A 93 -13.40 -16.52 -2.55
C ARG A 93 -13.79 -15.37 -1.64
N LEU A 94 -14.46 -14.34 -2.16
CA LEU A 94 -14.92 -13.20 -1.38
C LEU A 94 -15.88 -13.63 -0.27
N ALA A 95 -16.88 -14.44 -0.58
CA ALA A 95 -17.82 -14.99 0.39
C ALA A 95 -17.11 -15.76 1.51
N ARG A 96 -16.08 -16.54 1.16
CA ARG A 96 -15.26 -17.25 2.14
C ARG A 96 -14.48 -16.30 3.06
N MET A 97 -13.91 -15.22 2.52
CA MET A 97 -13.24 -14.20 3.33
C MET A 97 -14.22 -13.50 4.27
N ARG A 98 -15.43 -13.15 3.79
CA ARG A 98 -16.48 -12.51 4.61
C ARG A 98 -16.89 -13.37 5.80
N SER A 99 -17.09 -14.68 5.61
CA SER A 99 -17.49 -15.59 6.68
C SER A 99 -16.37 -15.95 7.66
N SER A 100 -15.11 -15.80 7.25
CA SER A 100 -13.96 -16.16 8.09
C SER A 100 -13.31 -14.97 8.80
N ALA A 101 -13.60 -13.73 8.37
CA ALA A 101 -12.90 -12.54 8.87
C ALA A 101 -13.11 -12.31 10.38
N VAL A 102 -14.37 -12.39 10.86
CA VAL A 102 -14.68 -12.22 12.28
C VAL A 102 -14.05 -13.34 13.13
N PRO A 103 -14.25 -14.64 12.83
CA PRO A 103 -13.59 -15.72 13.58
C PRO A 103 -12.06 -15.62 13.62
N LEU A 104 -11.42 -15.21 12.52
CA LEU A 104 -9.96 -15.12 12.46
C LEU A 104 -9.39 -13.90 13.16
N PHE A 105 -9.92 -12.72 12.87
CA PHE A 105 -9.25 -11.47 13.22
C PHE A 105 -9.89 -10.74 14.39
N TYR A 106 -11.19 -10.93 14.65
CA TYR A 106 -11.85 -10.24 15.76
C TYR A 106 -11.65 -10.97 17.08
N ALA A 107 -10.98 -10.32 18.03
CA ALA A 107 -10.66 -10.86 19.35
C ALA A 107 -11.61 -10.36 20.47
N GLY A 108 -12.74 -9.75 20.08
CA GLY A 108 -13.70 -9.13 21.00
C GLY A 108 -13.24 -7.75 21.51
N GLN A 109 -14.16 -6.98 22.09
CA GLN A 109 -13.87 -5.70 22.75
C GLN A 109 -13.16 -4.67 21.84
N GLY A 110 -13.50 -4.66 20.55
CA GLY A 110 -12.92 -3.77 19.56
C GLY A 110 -11.51 -4.15 19.10
N ARG A 111 -10.99 -5.32 19.48
CA ARG A 111 -9.62 -5.75 19.15
C ARG A 111 -9.61 -6.53 17.83
N VAL A 112 -8.91 -6.02 16.84
CA VAL A 112 -8.64 -6.71 15.56
C VAL A 112 -7.19 -7.14 15.55
N ARG A 113 -6.91 -8.43 15.43
CA ARG A 113 -5.55 -9.00 15.50
C ARG A 113 -4.68 -8.50 14.34
N ALA A 114 -3.48 -8.03 14.65
CA ALA A 114 -2.47 -7.74 13.61
C ALA A 114 -1.94 -9.04 12.99
N VAL A 115 -1.71 -10.07 13.80
CA VAL A 115 -1.40 -11.43 13.36
C VAL A 115 -2.27 -12.41 14.14
N THR A 116 -2.92 -13.31 13.42
CA THR A 116 -3.68 -14.43 14.00
C THR A 116 -2.83 -15.70 13.94
N VAL A 117 -2.67 -16.36 15.09
CA VAL A 117 -2.16 -17.74 15.16
C VAL A 117 -3.34 -18.70 14.98
N VAL A 118 -3.21 -19.60 14.01
CA VAL A 118 -4.16 -20.67 13.69
C VAL A 118 -3.61 -21.97 14.27
N GLN A 119 -4.23 -22.51 15.32
CA GLN A 119 -3.69 -23.67 16.04
C GLN A 119 -3.61 -24.91 15.15
N ASN A 120 -4.61 -25.09 14.27
CA ASN A 120 -4.67 -26.16 13.29
C ASN A 120 -5.15 -25.63 11.93
N MET A 121 -4.21 -25.45 10.98
CA MET A 121 -4.50 -24.98 9.62
C MET A 121 -5.41 -25.92 8.80
N SER A 122 -5.59 -27.17 9.22
CA SER A 122 -6.47 -28.14 8.57
C SER A 122 -7.92 -28.06 9.05
N GLN A 123 -8.21 -27.33 10.14
CA GLN A 123 -9.56 -27.08 10.60
C GLN A 123 -10.12 -25.78 10.01
N ASP A 124 -11.41 -25.76 9.72
CA ASP A 124 -12.06 -24.64 9.06
C ASP A 124 -12.19 -23.41 9.98
N ALA A 125 -11.75 -22.25 9.51
CA ALA A 125 -11.73 -21.03 10.30
C ALA A 125 -13.13 -20.50 10.65
N ALA A 126 -14.11 -20.65 9.76
CA ALA A 126 -15.44 -20.07 9.95
C ALA A 126 -16.24 -20.82 11.03
N GLY A 127 -16.01 -22.13 11.17
CA GLY A 127 -16.74 -22.98 12.11
C GLY A 127 -16.04 -23.22 13.45
N THR A 128 -14.82 -22.71 13.64
CA THR A 128 -13.96 -23.05 14.80
C THR A 128 -13.25 -21.82 15.37
N PRO A 129 -13.95 -20.79 15.89
CA PRO A 129 -13.31 -19.55 16.37
C PRO A 129 -12.23 -19.79 17.45
N GLU A 130 -12.37 -20.83 18.26
CA GLU A 130 -11.42 -21.27 19.28
C GLU A 130 -10.08 -21.78 18.72
N ASN A 131 -10.03 -22.08 17.41
CA ASN A 131 -8.81 -22.46 16.68
C ASN A 131 -7.87 -21.25 16.45
N THR A 132 -8.22 -20.07 16.97
CA THR A 132 -7.48 -18.82 16.72
C THR A 132 -7.01 -18.16 18.01
N ALA A 133 -5.82 -17.58 17.96
CA ALA A 133 -5.24 -16.80 19.05
C ALA A 133 -4.52 -15.57 18.49
N THR A 134 -4.24 -14.60 19.35
CA THR A 134 -3.39 -13.46 18.94
C THR A 134 -1.94 -13.92 18.87
N GLY A 135 -1.28 -13.66 17.74
CA GLY A 135 0.16 -13.90 17.60
C GLY A 135 0.96 -12.91 18.43
N SER A 136 2.04 -13.40 19.05
CA SER A 136 2.99 -12.68 19.93
C SER A 136 2.71 -12.75 21.44
N ALA A 137 3.82 -12.74 22.21
CA ALA A 137 3.84 -12.55 23.65
C ALA A 137 3.35 -11.14 24.07
N VAL A 138 3.48 -10.16 23.17
CA VAL A 138 2.86 -8.84 23.28
C VAL A 138 1.82 -8.74 22.16
N PRO A 139 0.51 -8.85 22.48
CA PRO A 139 -0.55 -8.86 21.48
C PRO A 139 -0.54 -7.59 20.61
N GLY A 140 -0.36 -7.75 19.31
CA GLY A 140 -0.51 -6.66 18.32
C GLY A 140 -1.94 -6.57 17.79
N TYR A 141 -2.48 -5.36 17.70
CA TYR A 141 -3.81 -5.09 17.16
C TYR A 141 -3.75 -4.02 16.06
N LEU A 142 -4.64 -4.13 15.07
CA LEU A 142 -4.83 -3.15 14.02
C LEU A 142 -5.70 -2.01 14.55
N ASP A 143 -5.12 -1.18 15.43
CA ASP A 143 -5.81 -0.06 16.06
C ASP A 143 -5.23 1.32 15.73
N ASP A 144 -4.24 1.39 14.83
CA ASP A 144 -3.76 2.64 14.24
C ASP A 144 -4.54 3.06 12.98
N ALA A 145 -4.16 4.19 12.38
CA ALA A 145 -4.76 4.73 11.15
C ALA A 145 -3.87 4.53 9.92
N TYR A 146 -3.10 3.45 9.85
CA TYR A 146 -2.28 3.13 8.68
C TYR A 146 -2.96 2.03 7.85
N GLU A 147 -2.21 1.10 7.25
CA GLU A 147 -2.73 0.12 6.29
C GLU A 147 -3.67 -0.91 6.93
N GLY A 148 -3.45 -1.22 8.21
CA GLY A 148 -4.26 -2.17 8.98
C GLY A 148 -5.74 -1.78 9.07
N GLU A 149 -6.05 -0.50 8.92
CA GLU A 149 -7.42 0.03 8.88
C GLU A 149 -8.27 -0.62 7.76
N LEU A 150 -7.64 -1.08 6.68
CA LEU A 150 -8.33 -1.78 5.60
C LEU A 150 -8.98 -3.10 6.06
N MET A 151 -8.34 -3.83 6.97
CA MET A 151 -8.95 -5.04 7.57
C MET A 151 -10.09 -4.65 8.51
N VAL A 152 -9.91 -3.60 9.34
CA VAL A 152 -10.97 -3.11 10.22
C VAL A 152 -12.22 -2.73 9.42
N LEU A 153 -12.05 -2.04 8.30
CA LEU A 153 -13.14 -1.67 7.40
C LEU A 153 -13.75 -2.87 6.67
N PHE A 154 -12.94 -3.84 6.25
CA PHE A 154 -13.48 -5.08 5.66
C PHE A 154 -14.38 -5.81 6.66
N ILE A 155 -13.96 -5.88 7.93
CA ILE A 155 -14.74 -6.49 9.01
C ILE A 155 -16.02 -5.68 9.31
N ASP A 156 -15.94 -4.36 9.46
CA ASP A 156 -17.12 -3.51 9.77
C ASP A 156 -18.16 -3.54 8.64
N LEU A 157 -17.71 -3.49 7.39
CA LEU A 157 -18.59 -3.31 6.22
C LEU A 157 -19.07 -4.61 5.59
N LEU A 158 -18.22 -5.65 5.52
CA LEU A 158 -18.47 -6.80 4.64
C LEU A 158 -18.45 -8.16 5.34
N ALA A 159 -17.90 -8.27 6.54
CA ALA A 159 -17.81 -9.56 7.23
C ALA A 159 -19.17 -10.04 7.77
N ASP A 160 -19.27 -11.35 7.95
CA ASP A 160 -20.40 -12.00 8.60
C ASP A 160 -20.28 -11.86 10.12
N TRP A 161 -21.25 -11.18 10.73
CA TRP A 161 -21.34 -10.97 12.18
C TRP A 161 -22.43 -11.82 12.85
N SER A 162 -22.99 -12.81 12.17
CA SER A 162 -24.06 -13.68 12.68
C SER A 162 -23.71 -14.43 13.98
N GLY A 163 -22.41 -14.60 14.29
CA GLY A 163 -21.94 -15.14 15.56
C GLY A 163 -22.04 -14.19 16.77
N TYR A 164 -22.42 -12.93 16.55
CA TYR A 164 -22.59 -11.90 17.58
C TYR A 164 -24.05 -11.42 17.63
N ALA A 165 -24.46 -10.94 18.82
CA ALA A 165 -25.80 -10.39 19.00
C ALA A 165 -26.07 -9.22 18.05
N GLU A 166 -27.27 -9.21 17.46
CA GLU A 166 -27.74 -8.14 16.57
C GLU A 166 -26.74 -7.79 15.45
N ASP A 167 -26.14 -8.82 14.83
CA ASP A 167 -25.17 -8.67 13.73
C ASP A 167 -23.99 -7.73 14.08
N GLY A 168 -23.51 -7.84 15.32
CA GLY A 168 -22.35 -7.11 15.81
C GLY A 168 -22.60 -5.62 16.07
N ILE A 169 -23.86 -5.18 16.21
CA ILE A 169 -24.22 -3.76 16.42
C ILE A 169 -23.47 -3.10 17.61
N HIS A 170 -23.13 -3.88 18.64
CA HIS A 170 -22.40 -3.41 19.81
C HIS A 170 -20.88 -3.54 19.69
N GLU A 171 -20.39 -4.47 18.85
CA GLU A 171 -18.96 -4.75 18.71
C GLU A 171 -18.30 -3.86 17.66
N LYS A 172 -18.98 -3.60 16.53
CA LYS A 172 -18.49 -2.73 15.46
C LYS A 172 -18.06 -1.34 15.98
N PRO A 173 -18.84 -0.63 16.83
CA PRO A 173 -18.42 0.64 17.42
C PRO A 173 -17.20 0.54 18.35
N LEU A 174 -16.97 -0.61 18.99
CA LEU A 174 -15.80 -0.77 19.87
C LEU A 174 -14.48 -0.76 19.10
N MET A 175 -14.47 -1.27 17.86
CA MET A 175 -13.29 -1.19 16.98
C MET A 175 -12.90 0.27 16.74
N TRP A 176 -13.87 1.10 16.37
CA TRP A 176 -13.66 2.53 16.13
C TRP A 176 -13.30 3.29 17.41
N LYS A 177 -13.95 2.97 18.53
CA LYS A 177 -13.61 3.54 19.84
C LYS A 177 -12.16 3.23 20.25
N ARG A 178 -11.69 2.01 19.96
CA ARG A 178 -10.30 1.60 20.22
C ARG A 178 -9.32 2.33 19.30
N LYS A 179 -9.70 2.57 18.04
CA LYS A 179 -8.88 3.27 17.04
C LYS A 179 -8.74 4.76 17.28
N GLN A 180 -9.80 5.40 17.76
CA GLN A 180 -9.88 6.85 17.86
C GLN A 180 -8.68 7.53 18.55
N PRO A 181 -8.13 7.01 19.67
CA PRO A 181 -6.98 7.64 20.34
C PRO A 181 -5.68 7.61 19.52
N ASN A 182 -5.58 6.70 18.54
CA ASN A 182 -4.41 6.54 17.67
C ASN A 182 -4.53 7.36 16.37
N VAL A 183 -5.59 8.17 16.23
CA VAL A 183 -5.70 9.18 15.17
C VAL A 183 -5.28 10.51 15.76
N VAL A 184 -3.99 10.80 15.69
CA VAL A 184 -3.38 11.94 16.37
C VAL A 184 -3.07 13.05 15.36
N ALA A 185 -3.44 14.28 15.71
CA ALA A 185 -3.05 15.46 14.94
C ALA A 185 -1.66 15.95 15.39
N ARG A 186 -0.76 16.16 14.43
CA ARG A 186 0.56 16.76 14.66
C ARG A 186 0.73 18.01 13.81
N ASN A 187 1.44 18.98 14.36
CA ASN A 187 1.78 20.21 13.66
C ASN A 187 3.23 20.11 13.17
N TYR A 188 3.42 20.41 11.89
CA TYR A 188 4.73 20.62 11.26
C TYR A 188 4.88 22.12 10.98
N THR A 189 6.05 22.69 11.29
CA THR A 189 6.35 24.08 10.95
C THR A 189 7.35 24.11 9.81
N THR A 190 6.93 24.62 8.66
CA THR A 190 7.80 24.80 7.49
C THR A 190 8.85 25.89 7.74
N ARG A 191 9.92 25.91 6.94
CA ARG A 191 10.98 26.92 7.05
C ARG A 191 10.49 28.38 6.92
N ASP A 192 9.40 28.63 6.18
CA ASP A 192 8.78 29.96 6.05
C ASP A 192 7.89 30.35 7.26
N GLY A 193 7.79 29.48 8.27
CA GLY A 193 7.03 29.70 9.49
C GLY A 193 5.55 29.30 9.39
N SER A 194 5.09 28.78 8.24
CA SER A 194 3.74 28.23 8.14
C SER A 194 3.58 26.96 8.98
N THR A 195 2.38 26.72 9.50
CA THR A 195 2.08 25.51 10.29
C THR A 195 1.06 24.65 9.56
N LEU A 196 1.42 23.39 9.33
CA LEU A 196 0.60 22.36 8.71
C LEU A 196 0.17 21.35 9.76
N THR A 197 -1.12 21.04 9.83
CA THR A 197 -1.64 19.96 10.68
C THR A 197 -1.86 18.70 9.86
N VAL A 198 -1.24 17.60 10.30
CA VAL A 198 -1.23 16.30 9.60
C VAL A 198 -1.61 15.17 10.55
N GLN A 199 -1.96 14.00 9.99
CA GLN A 199 -2.03 12.77 10.76
C GLN A 199 -0.63 12.36 11.20
N GLU A 200 -0.42 12.11 12.50
CA GLU A 200 0.80 11.49 13.01
C GLU A 200 1.05 10.17 12.28
N GLY A 201 2.30 9.97 11.85
CA GLY A 201 2.76 8.72 11.25
C GLY A 201 3.33 7.77 12.29
N TYR A 202 3.52 6.50 11.92
CA TYR A 202 4.35 5.59 12.73
C TYR A 202 5.80 6.06 12.61
N TRP A 203 6.34 6.03 11.40
CA TRP A 203 7.54 6.77 10.99
C TRP A 203 7.23 7.89 10.00
N PHE A 204 5.96 8.02 9.57
CA PHE A 204 5.53 8.88 8.48
C PHE A 204 6.09 8.43 7.11
N SER A 205 6.42 7.13 7.02
CA SER A 205 6.81 6.46 5.77
C SER A 205 5.65 6.52 4.78
N SER A 206 5.93 6.74 3.49
CA SER A 206 4.84 6.79 2.48
C SER A 206 4.00 5.52 2.45
N HIS A 207 4.55 4.35 2.83
CA HIS A 207 3.79 3.09 2.85
C HIS A 207 2.55 3.13 3.77
N GLU A 208 2.58 3.95 4.82
CA GLU A 208 1.48 4.09 5.80
C GLU A 208 0.20 4.67 5.16
N GLN A 209 0.32 5.26 3.97
CA GLN A 209 -0.77 5.87 3.21
C GLN A 209 -1.51 4.88 2.28
N TRP A 210 -1.21 3.58 2.35
CA TRP A 210 -1.66 2.60 1.34
C TRP A 210 -3.18 2.60 1.16
N LYS A 211 -3.89 2.83 2.26
CA LYS A 211 -5.37 2.88 2.30
C LYS A 211 -5.97 3.91 1.33
N LEU A 212 -5.24 4.98 1.00
CA LEU A 212 -5.67 6.02 0.06
C LEU A 212 -5.78 5.50 -1.37
N MET A 213 -4.94 4.53 -1.75
CA MET A 213 -5.08 3.87 -3.06
C MET A 213 -6.29 2.95 -3.09
N VAL A 214 -6.65 2.34 -1.96
CA VAL A 214 -7.58 1.20 -1.94
C VAL A 214 -9.03 1.66 -1.86
N LEU A 215 -9.35 2.53 -0.89
CA LEU A 215 -10.71 2.97 -0.56
C LEU A 215 -10.89 4.48 -0.81
N PRO A 216 -12.13 5.00 -0.94
CA PRO A 216 -12.40 6.38 -1.33
C PRO A 216 -12.19 7.40 -0.18
N TYR A 217 -11.05 7.36 0.51
CA TYR A 217 -10.71 8.31 1.58
C TYR A 217 -10.67 9.76 1.10
N LEU A 218 -10.15 9.98 -0.12
CA LEU A 218 -10.01 11.31 -0.70
C LEU A 218 -11.35 11.94 -1.16
N ASP A 219 -12.46 11.18 -1.10
CA ASP A 219 -13.81 11.70 -1.34
C ASP A 219 -14.39 12.40 -0.09
N ILE A 220 -13.75 12.26 1.08
CA ILE A 220 -14.16 12.90 2.33
C ILE A 220 -13.35 14.20 2.49
N PRO A 221 -13.97 15.40 2.43
CA PRO A 221 -13.23 16.66 2.30
C PRO A 221 -12.18 16.92 3.38
N LEU A 222 -12.51 16.70 4.65
CA LEU A 222 -11.57 16.88 5.77
C LEU A 222 -10.39 15.90 5.67
N VAL A 223 -10.67 14.64 5.30
CA VAL A 223 -9.65 13.60 5.14
C VAL A 223 -8.71 13.95 3.99
N LYS A 224 -9.27 14.36 2.85
CA LYS A 224 -8.48 14.86 1.71
C LYS A 224 -7.55 15.98 2.14
N GLN A 225 -8.05 16.97 2.88
CA GLN A 225 -7.24 18.09 3.36
C GLN A 225 -6.10 17.64 4.30
N VAL A 226 -6.38 16.73 5.24
CA VAL A 226 -5.36 16.18 6.15
C VAL A 226 -4.24 15.47 5.38
N PHE A 227 -4.58 14.69 4.35
CA PHE A 227 -3.58 14.00 3.54
C PHE A 227 -2.85 14.92 2.57
N THR A 228 -3.51 15.93 2.01
CA THR A 228 -2.83 16.98 1.24
C THR A 228 -1.79 17.71 2.09
N ASN A 229 -2.11 18.05 3.34
CA ASN A 229 -1.12 18.61 4.26
C ASN A 229 0.03 17.63 4.53
N GLY A 230 -0.28 16.33 4.66
CA GLY A 230 0.73 15.29 4.83
C GLY A 230 1.76 15.28 3.69
N GLU A 231 1.28 15.43 2.46
CA GLU A 231 2.16 15.49 1.30
C GLU A 231 2.92 16.82 1.21
N HIS A 232 2.34 17.96 1.62
CA HIS A 232 3.13 19.18 1.80
C HIS A 232 4.29 18.99 2.78
N VAL A 233 4.06 18.34 3.92
CA VAL A 233 5.11 18.04 4.89
C VAL A 233 6.18 17.14 4.27
N ARG A 234 5.78 16.05 3.60
CA ARG A 234 6.71 15.11 2.98
C ARG A 234 7.63 15.76 1.95
N LEU A 235 7.07 16.61 1.08
CA LEU A 235 7.82 17.25 0.00
C LEU A 235 8.67 18.41 0.50
N ASN A 236 8.16 19.21 1.46
CA ASN A 236 8.96 20.27 2.08
C ASN A 236 10.10 19.71 2.92
N ASP A 237 9.88 18.60 3.64
CA ASP A 237 10.92 17.94 4.43
C ASP A 237 12.11 17.53 3.54
N ALA A 238 11.83 16.92 2.38
CA ALA A 238 12.85 16.57 1.41
C ALA A 238 13.61 17.80 0.88
N ILE A 239 12.92 18.91 0.62
CA ILE A 239 13.55 20.17 0.19
C ILE A 239 14.42 20.76 1.30
N ASP A 240 13.89 20.85 2.52
CA ASP A 240 14.53 21.53 3.64
C ASP A 240 15.81 20.81 4.10
N HIS A 241 15.82 19.48 3.95
CA HIS A 241 16.95 18.59 4.25
C HIS A 241 17.81 18.24 3.03
N SER A 242 17.51 18.80 1.85
CA SER A 242 18.27 18.56 0.62
C SER A 242 18.34 17.08 0.21
N VAL A 243 17.26 16.35 0.42
CA VAL A 243 17.11 14.93 0.07
C VAL A 243 16.58 14.82 -1.37
N PRO A 244 17.28 14.13 -2.30
CA PRO A 244 16.87 14.01 -3.70
C PRO A 244 15.81 12.94 -3.94
N GLY A 245 14.83 12.87 -3.04
CA GLY A 245 13.79 11.86 -3.10
C GLY A 245 12.94 11.84 -1.84
N ILE A 246 12.16 10.76 -1.72
CA ILE A 246 11.14 10.63 -0.69
C ILE A 246 11.36 9.32 0.06
N PHE A 247 11.24 9.40 1.40
CA PHE A 247 11.42 8.27 2.30
C PHE A 247 10.18 7.35 2.32
N ALA A 248 10.43 6.06 2.13
CA ALA A 248 9.43 5.02 2.29
C ALA A 248 10.12 3.67 2.52
N SER A 249 9.46 2.77 3.25
CA SER A 249 10.06 1.51 3.68
C SER A 249 10.45 0.63 2.48
N SER A 250 11.73 0.29 2.33
CA SER A 250 12.23 -0.50 1.18
C SER A 250 13.44 -1.34 1.56
N LEU A 251 13.87 -2.23 0.67
CA LEU A 251 15.20 -2.82 0.83
C LEU A 251 16.27 -1.72 0.76
N ALA A 252 17.37 -1.93 1.46
CA ALA A 252 18.45 -0.96 1.56
C ALA A 252 19.47 -1.12 0.42
N PRO A 253 20.01 -0.02 -0.14
CA PRO A 253 21.22 -0.07 -0.95
C PRO A 253 22.40 -0.64 -0.13
N PRO A 254 23.39 -1.32 -0.76
CA PRO A 254 24.46 -2.01 -0.04
C PRO A 254 25.33 -1.14 0.89
N ASN A 255 25.38 0.17 0.67
CA ASN A 255 26.14 1.12 1.49
C ASN A 255 25.29 1.83 2.56
N VAL A 256 24.01 1.48 2.67
CA VAL A 256 23.12 2.00 3.71
C VAL A 256 22.86 0.89 4.73
N GLU A 257 23.21 1.14 5.99
CA GLU A 257 22.93 0.20 7.07
C GLU A 257 21.50 0.41 7.58
N CYS A 258 20.63 -0.58 7.33
CA CYS A 258 19.22 -0.53 7.74
C CYS A 258 18.75 -1.86 8.34
N GLY A 259 17.91 -1.75 9.37
CA GLY A 259 17.31 -2.90 10.05
C GLY A 259 18.33 -3.73 10.83
N THR A 260 17.87 -4.74 11.55
CA THR A 260 18.72 -5.54 12.46
C THR A 260 19.76 -6.40 11.71
N PHE A 261 19.63 -6.55 10.38
CA PHE A 261 20.52 -7.36 9.54
C PHE A 261 20.76 -6.75 8.13
N GLY A 262 20.88 -5.43 8.03
CA GLY A 262 21.44 -4.75 6.84
C GLY A 262 20.69 -4.93 5.53
N GLY A 263 19.36 -4.99 5.56
CA GLY A 263 18.57 -5.39 4.38
C GLY A 263 17.31 -4.59 4.09
N TYR A 264 16.59 -4.12 5.11
CA TYR A 264 15.29 -3.44 4.92
C TYR A 264 15.16 -2.21 5.84
N CYS A 265 14.97 -1.04 5.24
CA CYS A 265 14.80 0.25 5.90
C CYS A 265 13.35 0.47 6.29
N ASN A 266 12.89 -0.14 7.39
CA ASN A 266 11.51 0.06 7.88
C ASN A 266 11.30 1.42 8.56
N ALA A 267 12.28 1.91 9.31
CA ALA A 267 12.18 3.10 10.16
C ALA A 267 12.64 4.39 9.45
N VAL A 268 12.03 4.71 8.31
CA VAL A 268 12.29 5.89 7.47
C VAL A 268 11.04 6.78 7.41
N GLY A 269 11.21 8.10 7.27
CA GLY A 269 10.12 9.05 7.13
C GLY A 269 10.46 10.42 7.70
N VAL A 270 9.48 11.11 8.30
CA VAL A 270 9.63 12.50 8.79
C VAL A 270 9.48 12.51 10.31
N GLN A 271 10.58 12.78 11.02
CA GLN A 271 10.66 12.60 12.48
C GLN A 271 9.70 13.53 13.25
N GLU A 272 9.52 14.77 12.79
CA GLU A 272 8.73 15.82 13.45
C GLU A 272 7.26 15.45 13.61
N VAL A 273 6.75 14.59 12.74
CA VAL A 273 5.35 14.16 12.69
C VAL A 273 5.20 12.64 12.86
N ALA A 274 6.27 11.95 13.27
CA ALA A 274 6.29 10.53 13.57
C ALA A 274 6.13 10.26 15.07
N SER A 275 5.40 9.18 15.40
CA SER A 275 5.28 8.67 16.78
C SER A 275 6.50 7.85 17.20
N GLN A 276 7.18 7.21 16.26
CA GLN A 276 8.38 6.43 16.48
C GLN A 276 9.64 7.22 16.10
N VAL A 277 10.76 6.76 16.63
CA VAL A 277 12.07 7.24 16.20
C VAL A 277 12.33 6.78 14.77
N VAL A 278 12.46 7.73 13.85
CA VAL A 278 13.02 7.54 12.52
C VAL A 278 14.50 7.25 12.70
N ARG A 279 14.94 6.07 12.25
CA ARG A 279 16.31 5.59 12.47
C ARG A 279 17.21 5.81 11.27
N TRP A 280 16.61 5.90 10.09
CA TRP A 280 17.32 5.91 8.82
C TRP A 280 16.81 7.06 7.95
N ASP A 281 17.74 7.79 7.37
CA ASP A 281 17.50 8.97 6.53
C ASP A 281 18.36 8.95 5.26
N GLN A 282 18.96 7.79 4.94
CA GLN A 282 19.90 7.64 3.83
C GLN A 282 19.36 6.83 2.65
N SER A 283 18.18 6.23 2.75
CA SER A 283 17.58 5.42 1.68
C SER A 283 16.26 6.01 1.23
N ILE A 284 16.18 6.35 -0.06
CA ILE A 284 14.99 6.88 -0.72
C ILE A 284 14.50 5.89 -1.76
N SER A 285 13.19 5.91 -2.03
CA SER A 285 12.59 5.00 -3.01
C SER A 285 11.58 5.72 -3.90
N PRO A 286 11.57 5.44 -5.23
CA PRO A 286 10.64 6.07 -6.16
C PRO A 286 9.17 5.93 -5.75
N TYR A 287 8.78 4.81 -5.14
CA TYR A 287 7.39 4.65 -4.68
C TYR A 287 7.04 5.60 -3.54
N GLY A 288 8.00 6.20 -2.83
CA GLY A 288 7.73 7.22 -1.83
C GLY A 288 6.84 8.36 -2.33
N ALA A 289 6.84 8.62 -3.65
CA ALA A 289 5.98 9.63 -4.28
C ALA A 289 4.52 9.20 -4.53
N TYR A 290 4.16 7.92 -4.34
CA TYR A 290 2.81 7.43 -4.69
C TYR A 290 1.67 8.18 -3.98
N PRO A 291 1.76 8.57 -2.69
CA PRO A 291 0.64 9.28 -2.06
C PRO A 291 0.51 10.70 -2.64
N SER A 292 1.63 11.35 -2.96
CA SER A 292 1.66 12.63 -3.66
C SER A 292 1.03 12.51 -5.05
N ILE A 293 1.28 11.44 -5.80
CA ILE A 293 0.64 11.19 -7.10
C ILE A 293 -0.90 11.14 -6.99
N LEU A 294 -1.44 10.56 -5.91
CA LEU A 294 -2.89 10.50 -5.70
C LEU A 294 -3.51 11.87 -5.38
N VAL A 295 -2.75 12.76 -4.72
CA VAL A 295 -3.22 14.08 -4.29
C VAL A 295 -3.03 15.13 -5.39
N ASP A 296 -1.83 15.17 -5.97
CA ASP A 296 -1.39 16.06 -7.05
C ASP A 296 -0.46 15.27 -8.00
N PRO A 297 -1.01 14.73 -9.11
CA PRO A 297 -0.24 13.93 -10.05
C PRO A 297 0.98 14.65 -10.62
N ALA A 298 0.93 15.97 -10.83
CA ALA A 298 2.02 16.72 -11.44
C ALA A 298 3.23 16.78 -10.50
N ALA A 299 3.01 17.19 -9.24
CA ALA A 299 4.06 17.23 -8.24
C ALA A 299 4.58 15.82 -7.91
N GLY A 300 3.68 14.86 -7.70
CA GLY A 300 4.06 13.48 -7.40
C GLY A 300 4.92 12.85 -8.52
N LEU A 301 4.58 13.05 -9.78
CA LEU A 301 5.36 12.54 -10.91
C LEU A 301 6.71 13.27 -11.06
N ALA A 302 6.79 14.56 -10.71
CA ALA A 302 8.07 15.27 -10.71
C ALA A 302 9.03 14.70 -9.66
N TRP A 303 8.54 14.41 -8.45
CA TRP A 303 9.32 13.74 -7.40
C TRP A 303 9.67 12.29 -7.73
N TYR A 304 8.77 11.56 -8.39
CA TYR A 304 9.10 10.26 -8.95
C TYR A 304 10.26 10.38 -9.95
N ASN A 305 10.19 11.35 -10.87
CA ASN A 305 11.20 11.57 -11.90
C ASN A 305 12.57 11.99 -11.35
N ILE A 306 12.64 12.81 -10.29
CA ILE A 306 13.94 13.17 -9.71
C ILE A 306 14.66 11.94 -9.14
N MET A 307 13.92 11.03 -8.49
CA MET A 307 14.47 9.77 -7.99
C MET A 307 14.89 8.84 -9.13
N LEU A 308 14.13 8.78 -10.23
CA LEU A 308 14.52 8.01 -11.43
C LEU A 308 15.76 8.59 -12.12
N SER A 309 16.02 9.88 -11.94
CA SER A 309 17.18 10.55 -12.53
C SER A 309 18.47 10.28 -11.76
N LEU A 310 18.41 9.59 -10.62
CA LEU A 310 19.61 9.14 -9.91
C LEU A 310 20.28 7.97 -10.66
N PRO A 311 21.62 7.81 -10.55
CA PRO A 311 22.35 6.73 -11.20
C PRO A 311 21.76 5.35 -10.90
N HIS A 312 21.65 4.50 -11.93
CA HIS A 312 21.10 3.13 -11.84
C HIS A 312 19.67 3.03 -11.30
N MET A 313 18.87 4.09 -11.25
CA MET A 313 17.49 4.00 -10.75
C MET A 313 16.46 3.55 -11.78
N GLN A 314 16.89 3.25 -13.01
CA GLN A 314 16.05 2.75 -14.09
C GLN A 314 16.63 1.48 -14.72
N THR A 315 15.73 0.57 -15.10
CA THR A 315 16.02 -0.68 -15.81
C THR A 315 15.03 -0.84 -16.97
N GLN A 316 15.22 -1.87 -17.79
CA GLN A 316 14.25 -2.26 -18.83
C GLN A 316 12.83 -2.57 -18.28
N THR A 317 12.69 -2.77 -16.97
CA THR A 317 11.42 -3.01 -16.29
C THR A 317 10.98 -1.83 -15.41
N GLY A 318 11.54 -0.64 -15.64
CA GLY A 318 11.22 0.61 -14.94
C GLY A 318 12.12 0.89 -13.73
N SER A 319 11.57 1.56 -12.72
CA SER A 319 12.27 1.95 -11.48
C SER A 319 12.98 0.79 -10.75
N VAL A 320 14.09 1.09 -10.09
CA VAL A 320 14.72 0.19 -9.11
C VAL A 320 14.14 0.44 -7.71
N GLU A 321 14.30 -0.54 -6.83
CA GLU A 321 13.79 -0.56 -5.45
C GLU A 321 14.11 0.72 -4.67
N SER A 322 15.37 1.14 -4.59
CA SER A 322 15.79 2.31 -3.79
C SER A 322 17.20 2.76 -4.16
N SER A 323 17.52 4.02 -3.84
CA SER A 323 18.88 4.57 -3.90
C SER A 323 19.31 5.08 -2.53
N ASP A 324 20.63 5.21 -2.35
CA ASP A 324 21.12 6.09 -1.30
C ASP A 324 20.90 7.56 -1.69
N ILE A 325 20.80 8.45 -0.71
CA ILE A 325 20.58 9.89 -0.97
C ILE A 325 21.72 10.57 -1.73
N ALA A 326 22.91 9.97 -1.81
CA ALA A 326 24.05 10.49 -2.54
C ALA A 326 24.05 10.05 -4.02
N GLY A 327 23.15 9.15 -4.42
CA GLY A 327 23.13 8.52 -5.73
C GLY A 327 24.34 7.64 -6.02
N THR A 328 25.00 7.09 -4.99
CA THR A 328 26.23 6.29 -5.16
C THR A 328 25.98 4.80 -5.29
N SER A 329 24.84 4.31 -4.81
CA SER A 329 24.42 2.92 -4.91
C SER A 329 22.89 2.78 -4.93
N VAL A 330 22.45 1.60 -5.36
CA VAL A 330 21.03 1.21 -5.42
C VAL A 330 20.84 -0.18 -4.84
N ALA A 331 19.64 -0.50 -4.38
CA ALA A 331 19.23 -1.87 -4.09
C ALA A 331 18.75 -2.54 -5.40
N PRO A 332 19.52 -3.45 -6.03
CA PRO A 332 19.21 -3.93 -7.40
C PRO A 332 18.15 -5.05 -7.38
N VAL A 333 17.01 -4.78 -6.77
CA VAL A 333 15.87 -5.69 -6.62
C VAL A 333 14.62 -5.02 -7.21
N LEU A 334 13.62 -5.83 -7.57
CA LEU A 334 12.34 -5.37 -8.04
C LEU A 334 11.26 -5.99 -7.16
N THR A 335 10.46 -5.17 -6.50
CA THR A 335 9.34 -5.62 -5.67
C THR A 335 8.03 -5.01 -6.16
N TRP A 336 6.90 -5.58 -5.72
CA TRP A 336 5.58 -5.01 -6.01
C TRP A 336 5.41 -3.69 -5.24
N ASP A 337 5.79 -3.67 -3.97
CA ASP A 337 5.74 -2.52 -3.07
C ASP A 337 6.40 -1.27 -3.67
N THR A 338 7.60 -1.39 -4.24
CA THR A 338 8.35 -0.21 -4.74
C THR A 338 8.06 0.16 -6.20
N LYS A 339 7.22 -0.61 -6.89
CA LYS A 339 6.95 -0.42 -8.33
C LYS A 339 5.47 -0.38 -8.65
N ALA A 340 4.77 -1.48 -8.40
CA ALA A 340 3.37 -1.63 -8.77
C ALA A 340 2.46 -0.69 -7.96
N THR A 341 2.87 -0.34 -6.75
CA THR A 341 2.26 0.73 -5.94
C THR A 341 2.21 2.05 -6.68
N THR A 342 3.34 2.50 -7.24
CA THR A 342 3.39 3.74 -8.02
C THR A 342 2.55 3.65 -9.28
N VAL A 343 2.59 2.50 -9.99
CA VAL A 343 1.74 2.28 -11.17
C VAL A 343 0.27 2.37 -10.80
N LEU A 344 -0.14 1.77 -9.68
CA LEU A 344 -1.52 1.83 -9.21
C LEU A 344 -1.93 3.26 -8.86
N ALA A 345 -1.05 4.04 -8.23
CA ALA A 345 -1.29 5.46 -7.95
C ALA A 345 -1.42 6.29 -9.25
N MET A 346 -0.59 6.03 -10.26
CA MET A 346 -0.70 6.67 -11.58
C MET A 346 -2.03 6.37 -12.28
N LEU A 347 -2.63 5.22 -11.98
CA LEU A 347 -3.98 4.84 -12.45
C LEU A 347 -5.11 5.42 -11.59
N GLY A 348 -4.80 6.23 -10.57
CA GLY A 348 -5.76 6.84 -9.65
C GLY A 348 -6.17 5.95 -8.46
N GLY A 349 -5.49 4.83 -8.26
CA GLY A 349 -5.87 3.83 -7.25
C GLY A 349 -7.16 3.07 -7.61
N THR A 350 -7.61 2.22 -6.69
CA THR A 350 -8.92 1.56 -6.75
C THR A 350 -9.98 2.29 -5.92
N GLY A 351 -9.64 3.31 -5.14
CA GLY A 351 -10.57 4.05 -4.27
C GLY A 351 -11.85 4.48 -4.98
N PRO A 352 -11.78 5.21 -6.10
CA PRO A 352 -12.96 5.62 -6.87
C PRO A 352 -13.77 4.43 -7.41
N LEU A 353 -13.09 3.38 -7.90
CA LEU A 353 -13.74 2.16 -8.36
C LEU A 353 -14.52 1.51 -7.21
N ILE A 354 -13.87 1.22 -6.08
CA ILE A 354 -14.51 0.58 -4.93
C ILE A 354 -15.63 1.45 -4.36
N GLY A 355 -15.47 2.78 -4.30
CA GLY A 355 -16.55 3.69 -3.90
C GLY A 355 -17.79 3.55 -4.78
N SER A 356 -17.61 3.45 -6.10
CA SER A 356 -18.73 3.21 -7.03
C SER A 356 -19.39 1.84 -6.84
N LEU A 357 -18.60 0.80 -6.55
CA LEU A 357 -19.10 -0.57 -6.33
C LEU A 357 -19.87 -0.67 -5.02
N LEU A 358 -19.36 -0.08 -3.94
CA LEU A 358 -20.04 0.01 -2.64
C LEU A 358 -21.38 0.73 -2.78
N LYS A 359 -21.40 1.89 -3.46
CA LYS A 359 -22.63 2.65 -3.71
C LYS A 359 -23.70 1.83 -4.45
N ARG A 360 -23.27 1.00 -5.40
CA ARG A 360 -24.15 0.21 -6.27
C ARG A 360 -24.69 -1.04 -5.60
N GLU A 361 -23.87 -1.76 -4.84
CA GLU A 361 -24.27 -2.99 -4.15
C GLU A 361 -25.23 -2.68 -3.01
N ASP A 362 -24.88 -1.71 -2.18
CA ASP A 362 -25.73 -1.19 -1.12
C ASP A 362 -25.23 0.20 -0.73
N GLY A 363 -25.98 1.24 -1.09
CA GLY A 363 -25.64 2.64 -0.78
C GLY A 363 -25.36 2.90 0.70
N GLN A 364 -25.85 2.03 1.60
CA GLN A 364 -25.54 2.10 3.03
C GLN A 364 -24.09 1.75 3.35
N LEU A 365 -23.40 0.92 2.54
CA LEU A 365 -21.99 0.59 2.76
C LEU A 365 -21.08 1.80 2.53
N LEU A 366 -21.29 2.54 1.43
CA LEU A 366 -20.54 3.76 1.17
C LEU A 366 -20.85 4.83 2.23
N HIS A 367 -22.13 4.99 2.59
CA HIS A 367 -22.52 5.92 3.65
C HIS A 367 -21.91 5.54 5.00
N ARG A 368 -21.88 4.25 5.35
CA ARG A 368 -21.25 3.75 6.57
C ARG A 368 -19.74 4.05 6.58
N PHE A 369 -19.03 3.77 5.48
CA PHE A 369 -17.61 4.12 5.31
C PHE A 369 -17.38 5.63 5.53
N GLN A 370 -18.12 6.48 4.82
CA GLN A 370 -17.98 7.93 4.91
C GLN A 370 -18.27 8.44 6.33
N LYS A 371 -19.27 7.86 6.99
CA LYS A 371 -19.64 8.21 8.37
C LYS A 371 -18.52 7.85 9.35
N VAL A 372 -18.08 6.59 9.39
CA VAL A 372 -17.08 6.16 10.39
C VAL A 372 -15.74 6.84 10.22
N VAL A 373 -15.27 6.97 8.98
CA VAL A 373 -14.01 7.65 8.69
C VAL A 373 -14.16 9.16 8.93
N GLY A 374 -15.25 9.77 8.45
CA GLY A 374 -15.52 11.19 8.64
C GLY A 374 -15.59 11.59 10.11
N GLU A 375 -16.36 10.86 10.93
CA GLU A 375 -16.46 11.07 12.37
C GLU A 375 -15.10 10.91 13.07
N MET A 376 -14.33 9.87 12.68
CA MET A 376 -13.02 9.61 13.29
C MET A 376 -12.02 10.74 13.05
N TYR A 377 -11.99 11.29 11.83
CA TYR A 377 -11.13 12.44 11.52
C TYR A 377 -11.67 13.75 12.07
N ALA A 378 -12.99 13.95 12.11
CA ALA A 378 -13.58 15.16 12.70
C ALA A 378 -13.15 15.33 14.16
N VAL A 379 -13.22 14.26 14.96
CA VAL A 379 -12.75 14.27 16.36
C VAL A 379 -11.29 14.69 16.49
N ALA A 380 -10.43 14.26 15.57
CA ALA A 380 -9.00 14.53 15.63
C ALA A 380 -8.61 15.89 15.04
N PHE A 381 -9.29 16.38 14.00
CA PHE A 381 -8.80 17.46 13.13
C PHE A 381 -9.74 18.66 12.95
N GLU A 382 -11.03 18.52 13.26
CA GLU A 382 -11.98 19.63 13.08
C GLU A 382 -11.57 20.85 13.93
N GLY A 383 -11.51 22.02 13.31
CA GLY A 383 -11.03 23.26 13.94
C GLY A 383 -9.52 23.33 14.20
N LYS A 384 -8.74 22.27 13.89
CA LYS A 384 -7.28 22.25 14.03
C LYS A 384 -6.53 22.47 12.72
N VAL A 385 -7.13 22.06 11.60
CA VAL A 385 -6.52 22.26 10.28
C VAL A 385 -6.68 23.71 9.86
N ALA A 386 -5.56 24.39 9.60
CA ALA A 386 -5.56 25.79 9.21
C ALA A 386 -6.32 26.02 7.88
N PRO A 387 -7.25 27.00 7.81
CA PRO A 387 -7.86 27.41 6.55
C PRO A 387 -6.82 28.16 5.71
N GLY A 388 -6.46 27.63 4.53
CA GLY A 388 -5.56 28.31 3.60
C GLY A 388 -4.61 27.39 2.84
N PHE A 389 -4.15 26.30 3.46
CA PHE A 389 -3.49 25.18 2.76
C PHE A 389 -4.55 24.18 2.27
N GLY A 390 -5.60 24.73 1.63
CA GLY A 390 -6.73 23.96 1.12
C GLY A 390 -6.40 23.22 -0.17
N ALA A 391 -7.40 22.54 -0.73
CA ALA A 391 -7.36 21.71 -1.94
C ALA A 391 -6.88 22.40 -3.26
N SER A 392 -6.30 23.60 -3.17
CA SER A 392 -5.76 24.41 -4.26
C SER A 392 -4.33 24.89 -4.02
N ALA A 393 -3.69 24.58 -2.88
CA ALA A 393 -2.27 24.86 -2.71
C ALA A 393 -1.50 23.80 -3.52
N GLU A 394 -0.81 24.24 -4.57
CA GLU A 394 0.04 23.37 -5.37
C GLU A 394 1.11 22.72 -4.48
N LEU A 395 1.31 21.42 -4.63
CA LEU A 395 2.34 20.72 -3.88
C LEU A 395 3.75 21.19 -4.33
N PRO A 396 4.75 21.25 -3.43
CA PRO A 396 6.10 21.70 -3.78
C PRO A 396 6.73 20.84 -4.88
N MET A 397 7.21 21.47 -5.94
CA MET A 397 8.00 20.82 -6.99
C MET A 397 9.44 20.58 -6.51
N PRO A 398 10.09 19.47 -6.91
CA PRO A 398 11.47 19.22 -6.53
C PRO A 398 12.41 20.25 -7.20
N PRO A 399 13.26 20.96 -6.43
CA PRO A 399 14.29 21.81 -6.99
C PRO A 399 15.30 21.00 -7.82
N SER A 400 15.70 21.51 -8.99
CA SER A 400 16.73 20.87 -9.81
C SER A 400 18.09 20.76 -9.11
N THR A 401 18.32 21.58 -8.08
CA THR A 401 19.53 21.58 -7.25
C THR A 401 19.65 20.37 -6.34
N LEU A 402 18.59 19.57 -6.17
CA LEU A 402 18.66 18.36 -5.37
C LEU A 402 19.46 17.24 -6.07
N LEU A 403 19.50 17.21 -7.40
CA LEU A 403 20.22 16.16 -8.11
C LEU A 403 21.74 16.26 -7.88
N PRO A 404 22.42 15.13 -7.58
CA PRO A 404 23.88 15.10 -7.51
C PRO A 404 24.50 15.53 -8.86
N PRO A 405 25.66 16.22 -8.88
CA PRO A 405 26.28 16.71 -10.11
C PRO A 405 26.57 15.64 -11.19
N ARG A 406 26.54 14.35 -10.83
CA ARG A 406 26.84 13.20 -11.71
C ARG A 406 25.61 12.42 -12.17
N SER A 407 24.39 12.83 -11.81
CA SER A 407 23.15 12.11 -12.11
C SER A 407 22.82 11.94 -13.60
N HIS A 408 23.55 12.62 -14.50
CA HIS A 408 23.30 12.60 -15.95
C HIS A 408 24.38 11.89 -16.79
N HIS A 409 25.24 11.05 -16.19
CA HIS A 409 26.26 10.34 -16.97
C HIS A 409 25.72 9.02 -17.56
N PRO A 410 25.68 8.84 -18.89
CA PRO A 410 25.17 7.60 -19.52
C PRO A 410 25.94 6.33 -19.12
N THR A 411 27.16 6.49 -18.61
CA THR A 411 28.01 5.38 -18.13
C THR A 411 27.65 4.90 -16.73
N SER A 412 26.73 5.56 -16.04
CA SER A 412 26.28 5.20 -14.68
C SER A 412 24.89 4.55 -14.65
N ASP A 413 24.38 4.13 -15.81
CA ASP A 413 23.12 3.41 -15.92
C ASP A 413 23.37 1.92 -16.16
N PHE A 414 22.36 1.09 -15.89
CA PHE A 414 22.43 -0.30 -16.31
C PHE A 414 22.65 -0.35 -17.83
N PRO A 415 23.62 -1.14 -18.34
CA PRO A 415 23.92 -1.16 -19.78
C PRO A 415 22.71 -1.48 -20.66
N SER A 416 21.75 -2.22 -20.11
CA SER A 416 20.49 -2.60 -20.75
C SER A 416 19.46 -1.46 -20.82
N CYS A 417 19.67 -0.36 -20.10
CA CYS A 417 18.77 0.79 -19.95
C CYS A 417 19.41 2.13 -20.35
N GLY A 418 20.69 2.14 -20.74
CA GLY A 418 21.36 3.34 -21.24
C GLY A 418 20.84 3.72 -22.63
N CYS A 419 20.62 5.01 -22.88
CA CYS A 419 20.44 5.49 -24.24
C CYS A 419 21.75 5.32 -25.00
N ASP A 420 21.79 4.38 -25.95
CA ASP A 420 22.91 4.31 -26.88
C ASP A 420 22.96 5.63 -27.65
N SER A 421 24.01 6.43 -27.43
CA SER A 421 24.18 7.75 -28.05
C SER A 421 24.13 7.70 -29.58
N THR A 422 24.33 6.52 -30.17
CA THR A 422 24.19 6.27 -31.61
C THR A 422 22.74 6.04 -32.06
N ALA A 423 21.87 5.51 -31.21
CA ALA A 423 20.45 5.24 -31.51
C ALA A 423 19.54 6.45 -31.25
N ALA A 424 19.88 7.31 -30.28
CA ALA A 424 19.09 8.49 -29.95
C ALA A 424 19.05 9.52 -31.11
N SER A 425 20.11 9.61 -31.91
CA SER A 425 20.16 10.49 -33.09
C SER A 425 19.25 10.02 -34.23
N ALA A 426 18.94 8.72 -34.32
CA ALA A 426 18.07 8.17 -35.36
C ALA A 426 16.58 8.40 -35.06
N TYR A 427 16.17 8.28 -33.79
CA TYR A 427 14.76 8.44 -33.41
C TYR A 427 14.28 9.90 -33.34
N VAL A 428 15.16 10.85 -32.99
CA VAL A 428 14.79 12.29 -32.96
C VAL A 428 14.58 12.83 -34.38
N LEU A 429 15.29 12.31 -35.39
CA LEU A 429 15.08 12.69 -36.78
C LEU A 429 13.77 12.12 -37.37
N GLU A 430 13.36 10.90 -36.99
CA GLU A 430 12.06 10.34 -37.41
C GLU A 430 10.86 11.01 -36.73
N ALA A 431 10.96 11.36 -35.44
CA ALA A 431 9.86 12.03 -34.72
C ALA A 431 9.61 13.47 -35.20
N VAL A 432 10.67 14.22 -35.57
CA VAL A 432 10.54 15.57 -36.15
C VAL A 432 10.01 15.52 -37.59
N ALA A 433 10.35 14.47 -38.35
CA ALA A 433 9.78 14.25 -39.69
C ALA A 433 8.27 13.91 -39.61
N ALA A 434 7.86 13.05 -38.67
CA ALA A 434 6.46 12.67 -38.47
C ALA A 434 5.59 13.84 -37.97
N ALA A 435 6.10 14.68 -37.06
CA ALA A 435 5.36 15.85 -36.56
C ALA A 435 5.22 16.98 -37.61
N SER A 436 6.07 17.00 -38.65
CA SER A 436 5.97 17.96 -39.75
C SER A 436 5.02 17.54 -40.88
N ALA A 437 4.59 16.27 -40.91
CA ALA A 437 3.73 15.73 -41.97
C ALA A 437 2.22 15.84 -41.66
N ASP A 438 1.84 16.05 -40.40
CA ASP A 438 0.43 16.09 -39.97
C ASP A 438 -0.15 17.52 -39.82
N VAL A 439 0.50 18.54 -40.40
CA VAL A 439 -0.11 19.86 -40.60
C VAL A 439 -0.50 20.01 -42.07
N HIS A 440 -1.49 19.23 -42.51
CA HIS A 440 -2.43 19.56 -43.61
C HIS A 440 -3.43 18.40 -43.84
N VAL A 441 -4.55 18.42 -43.10
CA VAL A 441 -5.90 18.08 -43.60
C VAL A 441 -6.90 18.99 -42.91
#